data_AF-A0A126RW42-F1
#
_entry.id   AF-A0A126RW42-F1
#
_cell.length_a   1.000
_cell.length_b   1.000
_cell.length_c   1.000
_cell.angle_alpha   90.00
_cell.angle_beta   90.00
_cell.angle_gamma   90.00
#
_symmetry.space_group_name_H-M   'P 1'
#
loop_
_entity.id
_entity.type
_entity.pdbx_description
1 polymer ?
#
loop_
_entity_poly.entity_id
_entity_poly.type
_entity_poly.pdbx_seq_one_letter_code
_entity_poly.pdbx_strand_id
1 'polypeptide(L)'
;MNQLAPLPSPSLALPALIASADERARLRFLEFFAVTIRNPHTRRAYARAAGEFLAWVAARGITSLAGLQPLHGLCCKNREA
;
A
#
# COMPACT_ATOMS: atom_id res chain seq x y z
N MET A 1 13.35 -39.30 -14.62
CA MET A 1 12.97 -38.49 -13.44
C MET A 1 12.91 -37.03 -13.84
N ASN A 2 11.71 -36.43 -13.92
CA ASN A 2 11.59 -34.98 -14.09
C ASN A 2 11.33 -34.36 -12.71
N GLN A 3 12.32 -33.65 -12.19
CA GLN A 3 12.21 -32.88 -10.95
C GLN A 3 11.60 -31.51 -11.30
N LEU A 4 10.43 -31.21 -10.75
CA LEU A 4 9.84 -29.87 -10.79
C LEU A 4 10.50 -29.05 -9.69
N ALA A 5 11.46 -28.19 -10.05
CA ALA A 5 12.03 -27.24 -9.11
C ALA A 5 10.94 -26.24 -8.68
N PRO A 6 10.71 -26.01 -7.37
CA PRO A 6 9.80 -24.97 -6.92
C PRO A 6 10.33 -23.62 -7.39
N LEU A 7 9.58 -22.94 -8.25
CA LEU A 7 9.87 -21.53 -8.54
C LEU A 7 9.66 -20.73 -7.26
N PRO A 8 10.54 -19.77 -6.94
CA PRO A 8 10.35 -18.93 -5.77
C PRO A 8 8.98 -18.26 -5.88
N SER A 9 8.10 -18.57 -4.93
CA SER A 9 6.82 -17.89 -4.83
C SER A 9 7.11 -16.41 -4.63
N PRO A 10 6.57 -15.50 -5.46
CA PRO A 10 6.80 -14.08 -5.25
C PRO A 10 6.27 -13.72 -3.86
N SER A 11 7.18 -13.48 -2.91
CA SER A 11 6.81 -12.92 -1.62
C SER A 11 6.31 -11.51 -1.90
N LEU A 12 5.01 -11.32 -1.79
CA LEU A 12 4.37 -10.00 -1.87
C LEU A 12 4.79 -9.22 -0.63
N ALA A 13 5.95 -8.57 -0.71
CA ALA A 13 6.43 -7.69 0.34
C ALA A 13 5.49 -6.48 0.42
N LEU A 14 4.65 -6.45 1.44
CA LEU A 14 3.79 -5.30 1.70
C LEU A 14 4.66 -4.12 2.16
N PRO A 15 4.33 -2.88 1.73
CA PRO A 15 4.94 -1.68 2.30
C PRO A 15 4.78 -1.68 3.83
N ALA A 16 5.79 -1.23 4.56
CA ALA A 16 5.86 -1.32 6.03
C ALA A 16 4.59 -0.79 6.73
N LEU A 17 4.05 0.33 6.23
CA LEU A 17 2.86 0.98 6.78
C LEU A 17 1.56 0.18 6.56
N ILE A 18 1.51 -0.66 5.53
CA ILE A 18 0.41 -1.60 5.31
C ILE A 18 0.66 -2.87 6.10
N ALA A 19 1.92 -3.33 6.19
CA ALA A 19 2.29 -4.50 6.96
C ALA A 19 1.97 -4.34 8.47
N SER A 20 2.07 -3.12 9.01
CA SER A 20 1.70 -2.80 10.40
C SER A 20 0.21 -2.57 10.62
N ALA A 21 -0.61 -2.53 9.57
CA ALA A 21 -2.05 -2.32 9.66
C ALA A 21 -2.80 -3.62 10.02
N ASP A 22 -4.09 -3.49 10.31
CA ASP A 22 -4.98 -4.63 10.54
C ASP A 22 -5.13 -5.51 9.29
N GLU A 23 -5.47 -6.79 9.50
CA GLU A 23 -5.57 -7.79 8.43
C GLU A 23 -6.54 -7.36 7.32
N ARG A 24 -7.64 -6.71 7.70
CA ARG A 24 -8.64 -6.24 6.74
C ARG A 24 -8.08 -5.12 5.86
N ALA A 25 -7.26 -4.22 6.40
CA ALA A 25 -6.56 -3.20 5.62
C ALA A 25 -5.53 -3.81 4.66
N ARG A 26 -4.76 -4.79 5.12
CA ARG A 26 -3.80 -5.53 4.29
C ARG A 26 -4.48 -6.21 3.10
N LEU A 27 -5.58 -6.92 3.35
CA LEU A 27 -6.37 -7.59 2.31
C LEU A 27 -6.96 -6.59 1.31
N ARG A 28 -7.62 -5.53 1.78
CA ARG A 28 -8.19 -4.50 0.89
C ARG A 28 -7.15 -3.84 0.00
N PHE A 29 -5.94 -3.61 0.52
CA PHE A 29 -4.83 -3.08 -0.27
C PHE A 29 -4.50 -4.02 -1.44
N LEU A 30 -4.36 -5.33 -1.18
CA LEU A 30 -4.09 -6.32 -2.21
C LEU A 30 -5.27 -6.48 -3.19
N GLU A 31 -6.49 -6.55 -2.67
CA GLU A 31 -7.73 -6.70 -3.44
C GLU A 31 -7.92 -5.54 -4.42
N PHE A 32 -7.63 -4.30 -4.02
CA PHE A 32 -7.71 -3.16 -4.93
C PHE A 32 -6.87 -3.37 -6.19
N PHE A 33 -5.62 -3.82 -6.04
CA PHE A 33 -4.77 -4.09 -7.19
C PHE A 33 -5.20 -5.35 -7.95
N ALA A 34 -5.49 -6.44 -7.25
CA ALA A 34 -5.78 -7.74 -7.87
C ALA A 34 -7.16 -7.78 -8.55
N VAL A 35 -8.17 -7.17 -7.95
CA VAL A 35 -9.59 -7.27 -8.35
C VAL A 35 -10.02 -6.04 -9.15
N THR A 36 -9.70 -4.83 -8.70
CA THR A 36 -10.22 -3.61 -9.35
C THR A 36 -9.43 -3.25 -10.61
N ILE A 37 -8.10 -3.43 -10.61
CA ILE A 37 -7.24 -3.04 -11.74
C ILE A 37 -6.97 -4.22 -12.67
N ARG A 38 -7.75 -4.29 -13.75
CA ARG A 38 -7.66 -5.37 -14.76
C ARG A 38 -6.43 -5.27 -15.66
N ASN A 39 -6.01 -4.07 -16.02
CA ASN A 39 -4.85 -3.88 -16.91
C ASN A 39 -3.54 -4.18 -16.15
N PRO A 40 -2.75 -5.20 -16.53
CA PRO A 40 -1.53 -5.58 -15.83
C PRO A 40 -0.46 -4.48 -15.84
N HIS A 41 -0.40 -3.65 -16.90
CA HIS A 41 0.54 -2.54 -16.98
C HIS A 41 0.18 -1.45 -15.97
N THR A 42 -1.10 -1.05 -15.94
CA THR A 42 -1.60 -0.06 -14.96
C THR A 42 -1.44 -0.57 -13.54
N ARG A 43 -1.75 -1.86 -13.29
CA ARG A 43 -1.59 -2.48 -11.97
C ARG A 43 -0.15 -2.39 -11.48
N ARG A 44 0.83 -2.75 -12.32
CA ARG A 44 2.25 -2.67 -11.97
C ARG A 44 2.70 -1.24 -11.71
N ALA A 45 2.32 -0.30 -12.58
CA ALA A 45 2.66 1.11 -12.42
C ALA A 45 2.10 1.68 -11.11
N TYR A 46 0.83 1.41 -10.81
CA TYR A 46 0.17 1.97 -9.63
C TYR A 46 0.62 1.27 -8.34
N ALA A 47 0.87 -0.04 -8.36
CA ALA A 47 1.43 -0.75 -7.20
C ALA A 47 2.82 -0.22 -6.84
N ARG A 48 3.66 0.06 -7.86
CA ARG A 48 4.96 0.70 -7.67
C ARG A 48 4.81 2.10 -7.07
N ALA A 49 3.97 2.96 -7.67
CA ALA A 49 3.75 4.32 -7.18
C ALA A 49 3.19 4.35 -5.75
N ALA A 50 2.27 3.45 -5.41
CA ALA A 50 1.76 3.30 -4.04
C ALA A 50 2.87 2.88 -3.07
N GLY A 51 3.72 1.93 -3.46
CA GLY A 51 4.88 1.52 -2.67
C GLY A 51 5.87 2.67 -2.41
N GLU A 52 6.22 3.41 -3.46
CA GLU A 52 7.10 4.59 -3.37
C GLU A 52 6.50 5.68 -2.47
N PHE A 53 5.20 5.97 -2.61
CA PHE A 53 4.49 6.89 -1.74
C PHE A 53 4.52 6.45 -0.27
N LEU A 54 4.20 5.20 0.02
CA LEU A 54 4.18 4.67 1.38
C LEU A 54 5.57 4.64 2.01
N ALA A 55 6.62 4.38 1.22
CA ALA A 55 8.01 4.51 1.67
C ALA A 55 8.36 5.96 2.01
N TRP A 56 7.94 6.93 1.18
CA TRP A 56 8.13 8.36 1.43
C TRP A 56 7.40 8.86 2.68
N VAL A 57 6.21 8.30 2.96
CA VAL A 57 5.44 8.54 4.19
C VAL A 57 6.19 7.98 5.40
N ALA A 58 6.65 6.73 5.32
CA ALA A 58 7.39 6.08 6.41
C ALA A 58 8.68 6.82 6.75
N ALA A 59 9.40 7.32 5.74
CA ALA A 59 10.60 8.13 5.92
C ALA A 59 10.36 9.46 6.67
N ARG A 60 9.09 9.92 6.77
CA ARG A 60 8.68 11.10 7.55
C ARG A 60 8.24 10.78 8.97
N GLY A 61 8.40 9.53 9.41
CA GLY A 61 8.01 9.08 10.75
C GLY A 61 6.52 8.84 10.91
N ILE A 62 5.73 8.86 9.83
CA ILE A 62 4.32 8.46 9.88
C ILE A 62 4.29 6.93 9.88
N THR A 63 3.82 6.34 10.97
CA THR A 63 3.84 4.88 11.20
C THR A 63 2.46 4.22 11.10
N SER A 64 1.39 5.01 10.95
CA SER A 64 0.01 4.52 10.85
C SER A 64 -0.75 5.22 9.73
N LEU A 65 -1.69 4.51 9.10
CA LEU A 65 -2.60 5.06 8.10
C LEU A 65 -3.45 6.22 8.65
N ALA A 66 -3.80 6.19 9.94
CA ALA A 66 -4.55 7.26 10.60
C ALA A 66 -3.79 8.59 10.68
N GLY A 67 -2.45 8.53 10.63
CA GLY A 67 -1.59 9.71 10.54
C GLY A 67 -1.65 10.42 9.19
N LEU A 68 -2.21 9.80 8.15
CA LEU A 68 -2.42 10.42 6.85
C LEU A 68 -3.71 11.23 6.87
N GLN A 69 -3.59 12.55 6.79
CA GLN A 69 -4.72 13.48 6.77
C GLN A 69 -5.01 13.97 5.35
N PRO A 70 -6.27 13.93 4.88
CA PRO A 70 -6.66 14.57 3.63
C PRO A 70 -6.40 16.08 3.68
N LEU A 71 -5.95 16.66 2.57
CA LEU A 71 -5.71 18.11 2.48
C LEU A 71 -6.97 18.95 2.80
N HIS A 72 -8.16 18.46 2.48
CA HIS A 72 -9.43 19.13 2.84
C HIS A 72 -9.72 19.14 4.35
N GLY A 73 -9.17 18.19 5.12
CA GLY A 73 -9.30 18.16 6.58
C GLY A 73 -8.38 19.15 7.30
N LEU A 74 -7.29 19.59 6.65
CA LEU A 74 -6.37 20.61 7.18
C LEU A 74 -6.99 22.00 7.21
N CYS A 75 -7.83 22.34 6.23
CA CYS A 75 -8.50 23.64 6.17
C CYS A 75 -9.49 23.84 7.33
N CYS A 76 -10.27 22.81 7.66
CA CYS A 76 -11.28 22.90 8.72
C CYS A 76 -10.71 22.84 10.14
N LYS A 77 -9.55 22.19 10.35
CA LYS A 77 -8.89 22.14 11.67
C LYS A 77 -8.24 23.46 12.11
N ASN A 78 -7.98 24.38 11.18
CA ASN A 78 -7.33 25.67 11.47
C ASN A 78 -8.30 26.85 11.63
N ARG A 79 -9.63 26.61 11.68
CA ARG A 79 -10.64 27.67 11.86
C ARG A 79 -11.19 27.76 13.30
N GLU A 80 -10.54 27.08 14.23
CA GLU A 80 -10.86 27.16 15.67
C GLU A 80 -9.58 27.49 16.44
N ALA A 81 -9.12 28.74 16.30
CA ALA A 81 -8.14 29.39 17.17
C ALA A 81 -8.42 30.90 17.18
#